data_AF-A0A2N0VS25-F1
#
_entry.id   AF-A0A2N0VS25-F1
#
_cell.length_a   1.000
_cell.length_b   1.000
_cell.length_c   1.000
_cell.angle_alpha   90.00
_cell.angle_beta   90.00
_cell.angle_gamma   90.00
#
_symmetry.space_group_name_H-M   'P 1'
#
loop_
_entity.id
_entity.type
_entity.pdbx_description
1 polymer ?
#
loop_
_entity_poly.entity_id
_entity_poly.type
_entity_poly.pdbx_seq_one_letter_code
_entity_poly.pdbx_strand_id
1 'polypeptide(L)'
;MIILIILLMIMYLIISYTSIYMINMRLLDFLRIILGAVFVVFIFIALMHLGTIKFWITLLALCLFLNIEISNYKFKFNDKKAKLILDLFSIMTALMIIALCALYL
;
A
#
# COMPACT_ATOMS: atom_id res chain seq x y z
N MET A 1 15.79 3.86 -9.20
CA MET A 1 14.85 4.26 -8.13
C MET A 1 13.50 3.57 -8.27
N ILE A 2 12.93 3.51 -9.47
CA ILE A 2 11.63 2.85 -9.70
C ILE A 2 11.56 1.39 -9.24
N ILE A 3 12.61 0.59 -9.49
CA ILE A 3 12.70 -0.81 -9.08
C ILE A 3 12.55 -0.95 -7.56
N LEU A 4 13.13 -0.02 -6.78
CA LEU A 4 13.09 -0.07 -5.33
C LEU A 4 11.70 0.28 -4.79
N ILE A 5 11.01 1.24 -5.42
CA ILE A 5 9.62 1.59 -5.10
C ILE A 5 8.69 0.41 -5.37
N ILE A 6 8.83 -0.23 -6.53
CA ILE A 6 8.03 -1.39 -6.93
C ILE A 6 8.29 -2.57 -5.97
N LEU A 7 9.56 -2.84 -5.67
CA LEU A 7 9.94 -3.90 -4.72
C LEU A 7 9.31 -3.68 -3.35
N LEU A 8 9.44 -2.46 -2.80
CA LEU A 8 8.88 -2.11 -1.49
C LEU A 8 7.35 -2.23 -1.50
N MET A 9 6.70 -1.80 -2.57
CA MET A 9 5.25 -1.92 -2.73
C MET A 9 4.80 -3.39 -2.77
N ILE A 10 5.48 -4.24 -3.53
CA ILE A 10 5.18 -5.67 -3.62
C ILE A 10 5.38 -6.33 -2.25
N MET A 11 6.49 -6.03 -1.57
CA MET A 11 6.73 -6.52 -0.20
C MET A 11 5.61 -6.10 0.76
N TYR A 12 5.18 -4.83 0.69
CA TYR A 12 4.09 -4.33 1.51
C TYR A 12 2.77 -5.07 1.24
N LEU A 13 2.44 -5.33 -0.03
CA LEU A 13 1.24 -6.08 -0.41
C LEU A 13 1.29 -7.54 0.08
N ILE A 14 2.44 -8.21 -0.04
CA ILE A 14 2.62 -9.60 0.42
C ILE A 14 2.48 -9.68 1.95
N ILE A 15 3.15 -8.79 2.69
CA ILE A 15 3.07 -8.74 4.16
C ILE A 15 1.64 -8.42 4.60
N SER A 16 0.96 -7.52 3.90
CA SER A 16 -0.43 -7.18 4.19
C SER A 16 -1.37 -8.36 3.96
N TYR A 17 -1.24 -9.04 2.82
CA TYR A 17 -2.04 -10.23 2.50
C TYR A 17 -1.84 -11.34 3.54
N THR A 18 -0.58 -11.65 3.87
CA THR A 18 -0.26 -12.71 4.85
C THR A 18 -0.76 -12.35 6.25
N SER A 19 -0.58 -11.10 6.68
CA SER A 19 -1.05 -10.60 7.97
C SER A 19 -2.58 -10.64 8.10
N ILE A 20 -3.34 -10.29 7.05
CA ILE A 20 -4.80 -10.24 7.13
C ILE A 20 -5.38 -11.65 6.99
N TYR A 21 -4.90 -12.46 6.04
CA TYR A 21 -5.60 -13.68 5.62
C TYR A 21 -5.01 -14.99 6.12
N MET A 22 -3.71 -15.04 6.42
CA MET A 22 -3.07 -16.29 6.85
C MET A 22 -2.79 -16.28 8.35
N ILE A 23 -2.10 -15.24 8.83
CA ILE A 23 -1.52 -15.22 10.17
C ILE A 23 -2.14 -14.05 10.93
N ASN A 24 -3.30 -14.30 11.54
CA ASN A 24 -4.03 -13.33 12.38
C ASN A 24 -3.35 -13.14 13.75
N MET A 25 -2.07 -12.74 13.74
CA MET A 25 -1.29 -12.42 14.93
C MET A 25 -1.15 -10.91 15.07
N ARG A 26 -1.31 -10.41 16.31
CA ARG A 26 -1.19 -8.98 16.62
C ARG A 26 0.17 -8.40 16.23
N LEU A 27 1.24 -9.18 16.30
CA LEU A 27 2.58 -8.75 15.93
C LEU A 27 2.70 -8.43 14.43
N LEU A 28 2.09 -9.24 13.55
CA LEU A 28 2.08 -8.98 12.11
C LEU A 28 1.19 -7.79 11.76
N ASP A 29 0.09 -7.58 12.49
CA ASP A 29 -0.75 -6.38 12.35
C ASP A 29 0.07 -5.10 12.62
N PHE A 30 0.88 -5.07 13.69
CA PHE A 30 1.78 -3.93 13.97
C PHE A 30 2.87 -3.78 12.90
N LEU A 31 3.45 -4.89 12.45
CA LEU A 31 4.49 -4.85 11.42
C LEU A 31 3.94 -4.31 10.08
N ARG A 32 2.71 -4.69 9.70
CA ARG A 32 2.03 -4.16 8.51
C ARG A 32 1.88 -2.64 8.59
N ILE A 33 1.45 -2.12 9.75
CA ILE A 33 1.27 -0.68 9.95
C ILE A 33 2.62 0.05 9.82
N ILE A 34 3.66 -0.45 10.48
CA ILE A 34 5.01 0.15 10.42
C ILE A 34 5.51 0.14 8.97
N LEU A 35 5.39 -0.99 8.28
CA LEU A 35 5.89 -1.14 6.91
C LEU A 35 5.11 -0.28 5.92
N GLY A 36 3.81 -0.11 6.13
CA GLY A 36 2.98 0.83 5.38
C GLY A 36 3.38 2.30 5.60
N ALA A 37 3.66 2.70 6.84
CA ALA A 37 4.18 4.03 7.13
C ALA A 37 5.56 4.27 6.49
N VAL A 38 6.46 3.29 6.58
CA VAL A 38 7.77 3.32 5.91
C VAL A 38 7.60 3.45 4.39
N PHE A 39 6.66 2.72 3.78
CA PHE A 39 6.36 2.81 2.36
C PHE A 39 5.93 4.23 1.93
N VAL A 40 5.02 4.86 2.68
CA VAL A 40 4.56 6.22 2.39
C VAL A 40 5.70 7.24 2.51
N VAL A 41 6.47 7.18 3.59
CA VAL A 41 7.60 8.09 3.83
C VAL A 41 8.69 7.88 2.77
N PHE A 42 8.99 6.63 2.43
CA PHE A 42 9.98 6.29 1.42
C PHE A 42 9.60 6.86 0.05
N ILE A 43 8.34 6.72 -0.37
CA ILE A 43 7.83 7.32 -1.62
C ILE A 43 8.00 8.85 -1.59
N PHE A 44 7.66 9.51 -0.48
CA PHE A 44 7.80 10.97 -0.38
C PHE A 44 9.25 11.44 -0.57
N ILE A 45 10.20 10.74 0.06
CA ILE A 45 11.63 11.05 -0.04
C ILE A 45 12.15 10.73 -1.45
N ALA A 46 11.82 9.55 -1.97
CA ALA A 46 12.29 9.08 -3.28
C ALA A 46 11.84 9.99 -4.43
N LEU A 47 10.67 10.62 -4.30
CA LEU A 47 10.09 11.48 -5.33
C LEU A 47 10.35 12.98 -5.09
N MET A 48 11.23 13.37 -4.15
CA MET A 48 11.47 14.78 -3.83
C MET A 48 11.83 15.65 -5.04
N HIS A 49 12.50 15.06 -6.03
CA HIS A 49 12.96 15.71 -7.26
C HIS A 49 11.84 16.01 -8.28
N LEU A 50 10.64 15.43 -8.14
CA LEU A 50 9.55 15.47 -9.14
C LEU A 50 8.57 16.66 -8.98
N GLY A 51 9.00 17.74 -8.33
CA GLY A 51 8.17 18.95 -8.21
C GLY A 51 6.84 18.69 -7.50
N THR A 52 5.72 19.04 -8.13
CA THR A 52 4.35 18.90 -7.58
C THR A 52 3.76 17.49 -7.75
N ILE A 53 4.22 16.72 -8.73
CA ILE A 53 3.73 15.35 -9.01
C ILE A 53 3.98 14.41 -7.83
N LYS A 54 5.05 14.64 -7.06
CA LYS A 54 5.36 13.86 -5.86
C LYS A 54 4.19 13.81 -4.88
N PHE A 55 3.46 14.92 -4.70
CA PHE A 55 2.33 14.98 -3.76
C PHE A 55 1.22 14.02 -4.17
N TRP A 56 0.90 13.96 -5.46
CA TRP A 56 -0.12 13.04 -5.99
C TRP A 56 0.26 11.57 -5.80
N ILE A 57 1.50 11.20 -6.11
CA ILE A 57 1.97 9.81 -5.93
C ILE A 57 2.03 9.45 -4.44
N THR A 58 2.43 10.38 -3.57
CA THR A 58 2.43 10.15 -2.12
C THR A 58 1.02 10.03 -1.55
N LEU A 59 0.05 10.78 -2.09
CA LEU A 59 -1.34 10.67 -1.70
C LEU A 59 -1.92 9.31 -2.10
N LEU A 60 -1.57 8.79 -3.28
CA LEU A 60 -1.93 7.44 -3.71
C LEU A 60 -1.30 6.37 -2.82
N ALA A 61 -0.04 6.53 -2.42
CA ALA A 61 0.61 5.62 -1.48
C ALA A 61 -0.10 5.60 -0.12
N LEU A 62 -0.49 6.77 0.38
CA LEU A 62 -1.27 6.90 1.62
C LEU A 62 -2.65 6.28 1.46
N CYS A 63 -3.30 6.46 0.30
CA CYS A 63 -4.58 5.85 -0.01
C CYS A 63 -4.49 4.31 -0.01
N LEU A 64 -3.45 3.74 -0.62
CA LEU A 64 -3.17 2.30 -0.58
C LEU A 64 -2.99 1.80 0.86
N PHE A 65 -2.19 2.51 1.66
CA PHE A 65 -1.97 2.20 3.07
C PHE A 65 -3.28 2.15 3.87
N LEU A 66 -4.09 3.21 3.80
CA LEU A 66 -5.37 3.26 4.51
C LEU A 66 -6.34 2.19 4.02
N ASN A 67 -6.39 1.94 2.72
CA ASN A 67 -7.29 0.96 2.14
C ASN A 67 -7.01 -0.46 2.64
N ILE A 68 -5.73 -0.81 2.81
CA ILE A 68 -5.31 -2.09 3.37
C ILE A 68 -5.73 -2.22 4.85
N GLU A 69 -5.60 -1.15 5.65
CA GLU A 69 -6.04 -1.16 7.04
C GLU A 69 -7.57 -1.27 7.17
N ILE A 70 -8.32 -0.62 6.27
CA ILE A 70 -9.78 -0.78 6.17
C ILE A 70 -10.12 -2.21 5.78
N SER A 71 -9.35 -2.84 4.88
CA SER A 71 -9.54 -4.25 4.51
C SER A 71 -9.35 -5.18 5.71
N ASN A 72 -8.32 -4.96 6.54
CA ASN A 72 -8.16 -5.71 7.79
C ASN A 72 -9.33 -5.52 8.76
N TYR A 73 -9.80 -4.27 8.92
CA TYR A 73 -10.95 -3.98 9.75
C TYR A 73 -12.17 -4.76 9.26
N LYS A 74 -12.52 -4.64 7.96
CA LYS A 74 -13.68 -5.35 7.39
C LYS A 74 -13.55 -6.87 7.42
N PHE A 75 -12.32 -7.39 7.31
CA PHE A 75 -12.06 -8.82 7.46
C PHE A 75 -12.42 -9.31 8.87
N LYS A 76 -12.11 -8.53 9.92
CA LYS A 76 -12.49 -8.85 11.30
C LYS A 76 -14.02 -8.89 11.52
N PHE A 77 -14.80 -8.17 10.69
CA PHE A 77 -16.27 -8.20 10.68
C PHE A 77 -16.88 -9.26 9.73
N ASN A 78 -16.08 -10.11 9.09
CA ASN A 78 -16.53 -11.14 8.14
C ASN A 78 -17.32 -10.59 6.92
N ASP A 79 -17.15 -9.32 6.56
CA ASP A 79 -17.79 -8.72 5.38
C ASP A 79 -17.04 -9.06 4.09
N LYS A 80 -17.40 -10.21 3.50
CA LYS A 80 -16.74 -10.77 2.31
C LYS A 80 -16.89 -9.89 1.06
N LYS A 81 -18.04 -9.22 0.89
CA LYS A 81 -18.31 -8.40 -0.31
C LYS A 81 -17.48 -7.13 -0.28
N ALA A 82 -17.51 -6.42 0.85
CA ALA A 82 -16.73 -5.20 0.96
C ALA A 82 -15.23 -5.46 0.93
N LYS A 83 -14.75 -6.58 1.50
CA LYS A 83 -13.37 -7.01 1.39
C LYS A 83 -12.91 -7.14 -0.07
N LEU A 84 -13.68 -7.85 -0.91
CA LEU A 84 -13.32 -8.06 -2.30
C LEU A 84 -13.17 -6.74 -3.06
N ILE A 85 -14.03 -5.76 -2.77
CA ILE A 85 -13.94 -4.41 -3.35
C ILE A 85 -12.66 -3.71 -2.89
N LEU A 86 -12.31 -3.79 -1.61
CA LEU A 86 -11.11 -3.17 -1.05
C LEU A 86 -9.83 -3.82 -1.59
N ASP A 87 -9.81 -5.14 -1.76
CA ASP A 87 -8.68 -5.86 -2.35
C ASP A 87 -8.46 -5.44 -3.82
N LEU A 88 -9.55 -5.38 -4.61
CA LEU A 88 -9.49 -4.86 -5.99
C LEU A 88 -9.01 -3.41 -6.04
N PHE A 89 -9.50 -2.55 -5.14
CA PHE A 89 -9.06 -1.17 -5.06
C PHE A 89 -7.58 -1.05 -4.68
N SER A 90 -7.07 -1.95 -3.83
CA SER A 90 -5.65 -2.02 -3.48
C SER A 90 -4.78 -2.38 -4.69
N ILE A 91 -5.23 -3.34 -5.50
CA ILE A 91 -4.53 -3.74 -6.73
C ILE A 91 -4.55 -2.58 -7.74
N MET A 92 -5.70 -1.93 -7.94
CA MET A 92 -5.81 -0.80 -8.87
C MET A 92 -4.92 0.38 -8.44
N THR A 93 -4.92 0.74 -7.16
CA THR A 93 -4.08 1.83 -6.64
C THR A 93 -2.59 1.48 -6.75
N ALA A 94 -2.20 0.24 -6.47
CA ALA A 94 -0.83 -0.23 -6.69
C ALA A 94 -0.41 -0.12 -8.17
N LEU A 95 -1.26 -0.53 -9.11
CA LEU A 95 -1.00 -0.38 -10.55
C LEU A 95 -0.89 1.10 -10.97
N MET A 96 -1.73 1.98 -10.43
CA MET A 96 -1.63 3.42 -10.68
C MET A 96 -0.31 4.00 -10.18
N ILE A 97 0.16 3.59 -9.00
CA ILE A 97 1.46 4.02 -8.47
C ILE A 97 2.60 3.56 -9.39
N ILE A 98 2.54 2.31 -9.89
CA ILE A 98 3.54 1.80 -10.85
C ILE A 98 3.52 2.63 -12.13
N ALA A 99 2.34 2.85 -12.72
CA ALA A 99 2.21 3.58 -13.97
C ALA A 99 2.71 5.03 -13.86
N LEU A 100 2.36 5.74 -12.79
CA LEU A 100 2.83 7.10 -12.56
C LEU A 100 4.34 7.14 -12.30
N CYS A 101 4.87 6.22 -11.49
CA CYS A 101 6.31 6.14 -11.30
C CYS A 101 7.03 5.86 -12.64
N ALA A 102 6.48 5.00 -13.50
CA ALA A 102 7.10 4.66 -14.79
C ALA A 102 7.06 5.80 -15.81
N LEU A 103 6.07 6.69 -15.71
CA LEU A 103 5.94 7.85 -16.61
C LEU A 103 6.83 9.01 -16.20
N TYR A 104 7.03 9.21 -14.90
CA TYR A 104 7.66 10.42 -14.37
C TYR A 104 9.10 10.22 -13.88
N LEU A 105 9.57 8.98 -13.72
CA LEU A 105 10.83 8.62 -13.05
C LEU A 105 11.75 7.84 -13.98
#